data_AF-A0A258SEM9-F1
#
_entry.id   AF-A0A258SEM9-F1
#
_cell.length_a   1.000
_cell.length_b   1.000
_cell.length_c   1.000
_cell.angle_alpha   90.00
_cell.angle_beta   90.00
_cell.angle_gamma   90.00
#
_symmetry.space_group_name_H-M   'P 1'
#
loop_
_entity.id
_entity.type
_entity.pdbx_description
1 polymer ?
#
loop_
_entity_poly.entity_id
_entity_poly.type
_entity_poly.pdbx_seq_one_letter_code
_entity_poly.pdbx_strand_id
1 'polypeptide(L)'
;MALNLDTAVKMMEALASQLEELDKGFLRELVDAFAVIAEEYSGEAQKVVRNIAHAFYLEEALAADDPVRLAELEALRDARD
;
A
#
# COMPACT_ATOMS: atom_id res chain seq x y z
N MET A 1 -20.81 -0.96 -16.36
CA MET A 1 -20.04 -2.10 -16.92
C MET A 1 -19.12 -2.57 -15.81
N ALA A 2 -19.41 -3.71 -15.19
CA ALA A 2 -18.59 -4.22 -14.09
C ALA A 2 -17.25 -4.71 -14.66
N LEU A 3 -16.15 -4.33 -14.01
CA LEU A 3 -14.83 -4.86 -14.33
C LEU A 3 -14.85 -6.37 -14.10
N ASN A 4 -14.44 -7.18 -15.08
CA ASN A 4 -14.32 -8.62 -14.84
C ASN A 4 -13.10 -8.87 -13.93
N LEU A 5 -13.14 -9.97 -13.17
CA LEU A 5 -12.14 -10.25 -12.14
C LEU A 5 -10.72 -10.35 -12.69
N ASP A 6 -10.55 -10.98 -13.87
CA ASP A 6 -9.24 -11.11 -14.52
C ASP A 6 -8.64 -9.74 -14.89
N THR A 7 -9.49 -8.82 -15.37
CA THR A 7 -9.08 -7.46 -15.69
C THR A 7 -8.72 -6.69 -14.42
N ALA A 8 -9.50 -6.87 -13.35
CA ALA A 8 -9.21 -6.26 -12.04
C ALA A 8 -7.86 -6.73 -11.49
N VAL A 9 -7.59 -8.04 -11.54
CA VAL A 9 -6.32 -8.62 -11.09
C VAL A 9 -5.15 -8.07 -11.90
N LYS A 10 -5.23 -8.08 -13.23
CA LYS A 10 -4.16 -7.53 -14.09
C LYS A 10 -3.88 -6.05 -13.84
N MET A 11 -4.91 -5.25 -13.58
CA MET A 11 -4.73 -3.84 -13.24
C MET A 11 -4.02 -3.67 -11.89
N MET A 12 -4.31 -4.53 -10.92
CA MET A 12 -3.66 -4.52 -9.61
C MET A 12 -2.20 -4.99 -9.68
N GLU A 13 -1.90 -6.01 -10.48
CA GLU A 13 -0.52 -6.47 -10.74
C GLU A 13 0.31 -5.38 -11.43
N ALA A 14 -0.24 -4.74 -12.47
CA ALA A 14 0.42 -3.64 -13.16
C ALA A 14 0.68 -2.45 -12.22
N LEU A 15 -0.30 -2.13 -11.36
CA LEU A 15 -0.15 -1.09 -10.36
C LEU A 15 0.95 -1.44 -9.34
N ALA A 16 0.97 -2.67 -8.82
CA ALA A 16 1.99 -3.12 -7.88
C ALA A 16 3.41 -3.03 -8.50
N SER A 17 3.58 -3.52 -9.72
CA SER A 17 4.86 -3.43 -10.44
C SER A 17 5.33 -1.98 -10.62
N GLN A 18 4.43 -1.06 -10.94
CA GLN A 18 4.76 0.36 -11.06
C GLN A 18 5.15 0.98 -9.72
N LEU A 19 4.51 0.55 -8.62
CA LEU A 19 4.83 1.01 -7.27
C LEU A 19 6.21 0.51 -6.80
N GLU A 20 6.61 -0.71 -7.16
CA GLU A 20 7.94 -1.26 -6.88
C GLU A 20 9.07 -0.54 -7.66
N GLU A 21 8.77 -0.03 -8.85
CA GLU A 21 9.72 0.74 -9.68
C GLU A 21 9.90 2.20 -9.22
N LEU A 22 9.12 2.67 -8.24
CA LEU A 22 9.23 4.03 -7.72
C LEU A 22 10.53 4.23 -6.94
N ASP A 23 11.10 5.43 -7.06
CA ASP A 23 12.15 5.87 -6.15
C ASP A 23 11.67 5.82 -4.69
N LYS A 24 12.51 5.35 -3.77
CA LYS A 24 12.14 5.18 -2.36
C LYS A 24 11.75 6.50 -1.68
N GLY A 25 12.30 7.63 -2.13
CA GLY A 25 11.88 8.95 -1.68
C GLY A 25 10.45 9.26 -2.09
N PHE A 26 10.12 9.03 -3.37
CA PHE A 26 8.77 9.21 -3.88
C PHE A 26 7.77 8.22 -3.26
N LEU A 27 8.15 6.96 -3.05
CA LEU A 27 7.31 5.97 -2.39
C LEU A 27 6.96 6.39 -0.95
N ARG A 28 7.90 7.01 -0.23
CA ARG A 28 7.64 7.57 1.11
C ARG A 28 6.62 8.70 1.05
N GLU A 29 6.77 9.64 0.12
CA GLU A 29 5.80 10.72 -0.08
C GLU A 29 4.41 10.18 -0.44
N LEU A 30 4.34 9.11 -1.25
CA LEU A 30 3.09 8.46 -1.62
C LEU A 30 2.39 7.79 -0.42
N VAL A 31 3.14 7.09 0.43
CA VAL A 31 2.60 6.50 1.68
C VAL A 31 2.02 7.59 2.58
N ASP A 32 2.76 8.69 2.78
CA ASP A 32 2.29 9.82 3.58
C ASP A 32 1.04 10.47 2.95
N ALA A 33 0.99 10.57 1.62
CA ALA A 33 -0.13 11.16 0.90
C ALA A 33 -1.43 10.38 1.10
N PHE A 34 -1.40 9.04 1.17
CA PHE A 34 -2.61 8.26 1.43
C PHE A 34 -3.26 8.60 2.78
N ALA A 35 -2.45 8.84 3.82
CA ALA A 35 -2.97 9.26 5.12
C ALA A 35 -3.64 10.64 5.06
N VAL A 36 -3.07 11.58 4.31
CA VAL A 36 -3.61 12.93 4.13
C VAL A 36 -4.90 12.90 3.30
N ILE A 37 -4.88 12.23 2.14
CA ILE A 37 -6.00 12.18 1.20
C ILE A 37 -7.19 11.41 1.79
N ALA A 38 -6.95 10.44 2.67
CA ALA A 38 -8.03 9.69 3.32
C ALA A 38 -9.04 10.60 4.07
N GLU A 39 -8.60 11.75 4.58
CA GLU A 39 -9.49 12.72 5.24
C GLU A 39 -10.53 13.34 4.30
N GLU A 40 -10.32 13.27 2.99
CA GLU A 40 -11.30 13.72 1.99
C GLU A 40 -12.40 12.69 1.75
N TYR A 41 -12.25 11.47 2.28
CA TYR A 41 -13.21 10.38 2.16
C TYR A 41 -13.97 10.17 3.48
N SER A 42 -15.09 9.45 3.39
CA SER A 42 -15.90 9.11 4.56
C SER A 42 -16.28 7.63 4.54
N GLY A 43 -16.59 7.09 5.73
CA GLY A 43 -17.05 5.71 5.90
C GLY A 43 -16.00 4.68 5.46
N GLU A 44 -16.44 3.65 4.73
CA GLU A 44 -15.55 2.56 4.29
C GLU A 44 -14.48 3.04 3.30
N ALA A 45 -14.76 4.05 2.47
CA ALA A 45 -13.78 4.57 1.53
C ALA A 45 -12.57 5.19 2.26
N GLN A 46 -12.79 5.91 3.36
CA GLN A 46 -11.70 6.45 4.19
C GLN A 46 -10.81 5.34 4.75
N LYS A 47 -11.42 4.24 5.24
CA LYS A 47 -10.66 3.08 5.76
C LYS A 47 -9.86 2.41 4.66
N VAL A 48 -10.45 2.22 3.48
CA VAL A 48 -9.76 1.64 2.33
C VAL A 48 -8.55 2.48 1.95
N VAL A 49 -8.72 3.80 1.78
CA VAL A 49 -7.63 4.71 1.39
C VAL A 49 -6.50 4.71 2.43
N ARG A 50 -6.82 4.78 3.74
CA ARG A 50 -5.79 4.68 4.79
C ARG A 50 -5.02 3.37 4.76
N ASN A 51 -5.67 2.28 4.35
CA ASN A 51 -5.08 0.95 4.37
C ASN A 51 -4.36 0.59 3.06
N ILE A 52 -4.33 1.45 2.04
CA ILE A 52 -3.67 1.15 0.75
C ILE A 52 -2.19 0.81 0.98
N ALA A 53 -1.44 1.66 1.69
CA ALA A 53 -0.01 1.44 1.92
C ALA A 53 0.28 0.06 2.52
N HIS A 54 -0.52 -0.33 3.51
CA HIS A 54 -0.42 -1.64 4.13
C HIS A 54 -0.88 -2.77 3.19
N ALA A 55 -2.02 -2.62 2.52
CA ALA A 55 -2.59 -3.66 1.65
C ALA A 55 -1.65 -4.03 0.50
N PHE A 56 -0.85 -3.07 0.03
CA PHE A 56 0.13 -3.23 -1.03
C PHE A 56 1.57 -3.41 -0.53
N TYR A 57 1.79 -3.64 0.77
CA TYR A 57 3.13 -3.88 1.35
C TYR A 57 4.15 -2.75 1.09
N LEU A 58 3.69 -1.50 0.96
CA LEU A 58 4.54 -0.38 0.59
C LEU A 58 5.48 0.05 1.74
N GLU A 59 5.05 -0.16 2.99
CA GLU A 59 5.85 0.11 4.18
C GLU A 59 7.03 -0.86 4.27
N GLU A 60 6.78 -2.13 3.95
CA GLU A 60 7.77 -3.20 3.85
C GLU A 60 8.75 -2.93 2.69
N ALA A 61 8.26 -2.49 1.52
CA ALA A 61 9.11 -2.10 0.40
C ALA A 61 10.05 -0.92 0.76
N LEU A 62 9.58 0.05 1.54
CA LEU A 62 10.41 1.13 2.08
C LEU A 62 11.45 0.63 3.10
N ALA A 63 11.10 -0.38 3.87
CA ALA A 63 11.97 -1.01 4.87
C ALA A 63 12.89 -2.09 4.29
N ALA A 64 12.87 -2.36 2.98
CA ALA A 64 13.63 -3.46 2.38
C ALA A 64 15.15 -3.43 2.65
N ASP A 65 15.72 -2.24 2.88
CA ASP A 65 17.15 -2.09 3.23
C ASP A 65 17.42 -2.08 4.74
N ASP A 66 16.37 -2.16 5.56
CA ASP A 66 16.42 -2.20 7.03
C ASP A 66 15.75 -3.48 7.54
N PRO A 67 16.51 -4.59 7.69
CA PRO A 67 15.95 -5.89 8.05
C PRO A 67 15.31 -5.91 9.44
N VAL A 68 15.69 -4.99 10.34
CA VAL A 68 15.06 -4.89 11.66
C VAL A 68 13.68 -4.27 11.50
N ARG A 69 13.59 -3.17 10.75
CA ARG A 69 12.33 -2.49 10.47
C ARG A 69 11.36 -3.38 9.69
N LEU A 70 11.86 -4.17 8.75
CA LEU A 70 11.05 -5.12 8.00
C LEU A 70 10.42 -6.17 8.93
N ALA A 71 11.22 -6.78 9.82
CA ALA A 71 10.72 -7.77 10.77
C ALA A 71 9.68 -7.20 11.76
N GLU A 72 9.83 -5.93 12.16
CA GLU A 72 8.82 -5.24 12.97
C GLU A 72 7.48 -5.10 12.23
N LEU A 73 7.52 -4.71 10.94
CA LEU A 73 6.33 -4.53 10.12
C LEU A 73 5.63 -5.86 9.84
N GLU A 74 6.39 -6.92 9.55
CA GLU A 74 5.85 -8.28 9.39
C GLU A 74 5.15 -8.75 10.68
N ALA A 75 5.76 -8.56 11.85
CA ALA A 75 5.15 -8.92 13.12
C ALA A 75 3.87 -8.13 13.43
N LEU A 76 3.83 -6.84 13.07
CA LEU A 76 2.62 -6.01 13.21
C LEU A 76 1.49 -6.49 12.30
N ARG A 77 1.82 -7.04 11.13
CA ARG A 77 0.87 -7.58 10.17
C ARG A 77 0.30 -8.90 10.65
N ASP A 78 1.17 -9.83 11.07
CA ASP A 78 0.76 -11.13 11.63
C ASP A 78 -0.15 -10.98 12.86
N ALA A 79 0.01 -9.91 13.64
CA ALA A 79 -0.85 -9.62 14.78
C ALA A 79 -2.25 -9.10 14.41
N ARG A 80 -2.47 -8.72 13.14
CA ARG A 80 -3.69 -8.09 12.64
C ARG A 80 -4.56 -9.03 11.81
N ASP A 81 -3.96 -10.09 11.26
CA ASP A 81 -4.63 -11.22 10.60
C ASP A 81 -5.20 -12.23 11.63
#